data_AF-A0A165WH04-F1
#
_entry.id   AF-A0A165WH04-F1
#
_cell.length_a   1.000
_cell.length_b   1.000
_cell.length_c   1.000
_cell.angle_alpha   90.00
_cell.angle_beta   90.00
_cell.angle_gamma   90.00
#
_symmetry.space_group_name_H-M   'P 1'
#
loop_
_entity.id
_entity.type
_entity.pdbx_description
1 polymer ?
#
loop_
_entity_poly.entity_id
_entity_poly.type
_entity_poly.pdbx_seq_one_letter_code
_entity_poly.pdbx_strand_id
1 'polypeptide(L)' 'YKTHRIRLLSEDKEKIPNFVGGILPRRDKGDHEEYCRTMLTLFKPWTNPMSLKLPAQSWED' A
#
# COMPACT_ATOMS: atom_id res chain seq x y z
N TYR A 1 20.43 9.13 -23.62
CA TYR A 1 19.27 8.23 -23.83
C TYR A 1 18.24 8.45 -22.73
N LYS A 2 16.97 8.72 -23.07
CA LYS A 2 15.84 8.81 -22.11
C LYS A 2 14.96 7.58 -22.28
N THR A 3 15.27 6.50 -21.56
CA THR A 3 14.57 5.21 -21.65
C THR A 3 13.34 5.10 -20.73
N HIS A 4 13.19 6.01 -19.77
CA HIS A 4 12.09 6.01 -18.82
C HIS A 4 11.06 7.09 -19.21
N ARG A 5 9.83 6.68 -19.45
CA ARG A 5 8.68 7.58 -19.69
C ARG A 5 7.52 7.16 -18.79
N ILE A 6 6.87 8.15 -18.20
CA ILE A 6 5.64 7.97 -17.43
C ILE A 6 4.46 8.16 -18.38
N ARG A 7 3.44 7.30 -18.26
CA ARG A 7 2.17 7.45 -18.97
C ARG A 7 1.05 7.43 -17.94
N LEU A 8 0.22 8.47 -17.94
CA LEU A 8 -1.03 8.47 -17.21
C LEU A 8 -2.06 7.68 -18.05
N LEU A 9 -2.69 6.68 -17.43
CA LEU A 9 -3.73 5.88 -18.08
C LEU A 9 -5.09 6.52 -17.81
N SER A 10 -6.02 6.36 -18.74
CA SER A 10 -7.43 6.69 -18.52
C SER A 10 -8.06 5.68 -17.55
N GLU A 11 -9.13 6.09 -16.86
CA GLU A 11 -9.80 5.28 -15.83
C GLU A 11 -10.21 3.88 -16.35
N ASP A 12 -10.68 3.79 -17.60
CA ASP A 12 -11.05 2.53 -18.27
C ASP A 12 -9.87 1.56 -18.47
N LYS A 13 -8.63 2.06 -18.34
CA LYS A 13 -7.39 1.30 -18.50
C LYS A 13 -6.58 1.25 -17.21
N GLU A 14 -7.17 1.64 -16.08
CA GLU A 14 -6.52 1.50 -14.79
C GLU A 14 -6.15 0.05 -14.52
N LYS A 15 -4.96 -0.13 -13.96
CA LYS A 15 -4.43 -1.43 -13.60
C LYS A 15 -4.17 -1.43 -12.11
N ILE A 16 -4.78 -2.37 -11.41
CA ILE A 16 -4.45 -2.64 -10.00
C ILE A 16 -3.28 -3.62 -9.99
N PRO A 17 -2.13 -3.27 -9.38
CA PRO A 17 -1.03 -4.21 -9.20
C PRO A 17 -1.49 -5.46 -8.44
N ASN A 18 -1.24 -6.64 -9.02
CA ASN A 18 -1.44 -7.91 -8.34
C ASN A 18 -0.10 -8.47 -7.89
N PHE A 19 0.14 -8.47 -6.58
CA PHE A 19 1.39 -8.93 -5.99
C PHE A 19 1.35 -10.45 -5.78
N VAL A 20 2.20 -11.18 -6.49
CA VAL A 20 2.29 -12.65 -6.42
C VAL A 20 3.57 -13.06 -5.69
N GLY A 21 3.54 -14.17 -4.94
CA GLY A 21 4.74 -14.75 -4.31
C GLY A 21 4.81 -14.66 -2.79
N GLY A 22 3.72 -14.30 -2.11
CA GLY A 22 3.66 -14.30 -0.64
C GLY A 22 4.49 -13.22 0.05
N ILE A 23 4.96 -12.22 -0.70
CA ILE A 23 5.76 -11.10 -0.19
C ILE A 23 4.93 -10.12 0.66
N LEU A 24 3.60 -10.11 0.50
CA LEU A 24 2.73 -9.27 1.29
C LEU A 24 2.26 -10.03 2.54
N PRO A 25 2.27 -9.39 3.72
CA PRO A 25 1.70 -9.95 4.93
C PRO A 25 0.22 -10.26 4.69
N ARG A 26 -0.27 -11.34 5.32
CA ARG A 26 -1.67 -11.76 5.20
C ARG A 26 -2.47 -11.27 6.39
N ARG A 27 -3.73 -10.94 6.17
CA ARG A 27 -4.64 -10.50 7.23
C ARG A 27 -4.84 -11.56 8.31
N ASP A 28 -4.91 -12.82 7.91
CA ASP A 28 -5.26 -13.97 8.75
C ASP A 28 -4.05 -14.63 9.42
N LYS A 29 -2.81 -14.21 9.09
CA LYS A 29 -1.58 -14.90 9.50
C LYS A 29 -0.41 -13.95 9.68
N GLY A 30 0.35 -14.15 10.75
CA GLY A 30 1.53 -13.33 11.05
C GLY A 30 1.17 -12.13 11.91
N ASP A 31 1.97 -11.06 11.80
CA ASP A 31 1.77 -9.82 12.55
C ASP A 31 0.65 -8.97 11.90
N HIS A 32 -0.41 -8.73 12.65
CA HIS A 32 -1.55 -7.93 12.21
C HIS A 32 -1.19 -6.45 12.01
N GLU A 33 -0.28 -5.92 12.83
CA GLU A 33 0.17 -4.55 12.70
C GLU A 33 1.04 -4.37 11.45
N GLU A 34 1.90 -5.34 11.13
CA GLU A 34 2.64 -5.35 9.87
C GLU A 34 1.68 -5.36 8.67
N TYR A 35 0.65 -6.20 8.68
CA TYR A 35 -0.40 -6.22 7.66
C TYR A 35 -1.04 -4.84 7.46
N CYS A 36 -1.52 -4.20 8.53
CA CYS A 36 -2.18 -2.90 8.48
C CYS A 36 -1.26 -1.80 7.94
N ARG A 37 -0.01 -1.76 8.40
CA ARG A 37 1.00 -0.81 7.92
C ARG A 37 1.27 -1.00 6.42
N THR A 38 1.49 -2.23 5.96
CA THR A 38 1.76 -2.51 4.55
C THR A 38 0.59 -2.10 3.65
N MET A 39 -0.65 -2.44 4.03
CA MET A 39 -1.82 -2.06 3.23
C MET A 39 -2.00 -0.55 3.14
N LEU A 40 -1.76 0.19 4.23
CA LEU A 40 -1.82 1.66 4.21
C LEU A 40 -0.74 2.29 3.33
N THR A 41 0.49 1.79 3.41
CA THR A 41 1.58 2.27 2.56
C THR A 41 1.28 2.09 1.08
N LEU A 42 0.60 1.01 0.71
CA LEU A 42 0.27 0.70 -0.69
C LEU A 42 -0.96 1.45 -1.20
N PHE A 43 -2.02 1.56 -0.39
CA PHE A 43 -3.34 1.96 -0.86
C PHE A 43 -3.79 3.34 -0.40
N LYS A 44 -3.16 3.94 0.61
CA LYS A 44 -3.47 5.31 1.01
C LYS A 44 -2.52 6.26 0.29
N PRO A 45 -2.99 7.30 -0.41
CA PRO A 45 -2.10 8.36 -0.87
C PRO A 45 -1.44 9.04 0.34
N TRP A 46 -0.11 8.98 0.43
CA TRP A 46 0.63 9.58 1.53
C TRP A 46 1.88 10.30 1.03
N THR A 47 2.11 11.48 1.58
CA THR A 47 3.35 12.26 1.40
C THR A 47 4.22 12.23 2.66
N ASN A 48 3.64 11.87 3.81
CA ASN A 48 4.31 11.74 5.10
C ASN A 48 3.82 10.48 5.82
N PRO A 49 4.69 9.58 6.31
CA PRO A 49 4.28 8.38 7.05
C PRO A 49 3.36 8.67 8.24
N MET A 50 3.52 9.83 8.89
CA MET A 50 2.71 10.25 10.03
C MET A 50 1.25 10.59 9.64
N SER A 51 0.93 10.72 8.35
CA SER A 51 -0.47 10.85 7.90
C SER A 51 -1.19 9.51 7.75
N LEU A 52 -0.47 8.39 7.87
CA LEU A 52 -1.06 7.06 7.77
C LEU A 52 -1.83 6.68 9.04
N LYS A 53 -1.30 7.01 10.23
CA LYS A 53 -1.86 6.70 11.55
C LYS A 53 -1.40 7.70 12.62
N LEU A 54 -2.20 7.95 13.65
CA LEU A 54 -1.72 8.66 14.85
C LEU A 54 -0.78 7.78 15.70
N PRO A 55 0.20 8.36 16.43
CA PRO A 55 1.18 7.59 17.20
C PRO A 55 0.60 6.62 18.24
N ALA A 56 -0.49 7.00 18.90
CA ALA A 56 -1.14 6.20 19.95
C ALA A 56 -2.41 5.49 19.47
N GLN A 57 -2.73 5.56 18.18
CA GLN A 57 -3.90 4.87 17.66
C GLN A 57 -3.60 3.37 17.64
N SER A 58 -4.55 2.57 18.12
CA SER A 58 -4.59 1.12 17.99
C SER A 58 -5.17 0.74 16.61
N TRP A 59 -4.80 -0.43 16.07
CA TRP A 59 -5.46 -0.97 14.85
C TRP A 59 -6.72 -1.77 15.18
N GLU A 60 -6.89 -2.13 16.45
CA GLU A 60 -8.07 -2.77 17.01
C GLU A 60 -8.95 -1.69 17.63
N ASP A 61 -10.27 -1.82 17.45
CA ASP A 61 -11.28 -0.92 18.06
C ASP A 61 -11.29 -1.03 19.59
#